data_AF-A0AA97KSY2-F1
#
_entry.id   AF-A0AA97KSY2-F1
#
_cell.length_a   1.000
_cell.length_b   1.000
_cell.length_c   1.000
_cell.angle_alpha   90.00
_cell.angle_beta   90.00
_cell.angle_gamma   90.00
#
_symmetry.space_group_name_H-M   'P 1'
#
loop_
_entity.id
_entity.type
_entity.pdbx_description
1 polymer ?
#
loop_
_entity_poly.entity_id
_entity_poly.type
_entity_poly.pdbx_seq_one_letter_code
_entity_poly.pdbx_strand_id
1 'polypeptide(L)'
;MLLGLFRSVRGKAAGRRQPGVLAVALRGWQGELLVYGDIVQHDTGSHELGYSQRLHGQAAARVVETSEAHFQLAESMFDHHPRRENITEYDIMAYTWWRFLNDSDAPPYWLVQFPMVKATVRAMDTVTDFLMKKYQKKVTRFTLAGTSMSGWAAWLTAAVDSRVAGIIPIGMDLLNITENLHHQYRAYCGWSYMMKPFYELNITQELDSPRFSELASHVDPLAYNPRYANVSKYIIVATGDELFQPDNSRYYFSQLEGEKYLNIIPHVDSRFQGERTLINPMLVFHYRIIIRHSGFPDISWNVTTILQHQNEKEL
;
A
#
# COMPACT_ATOMS: atom_id res chain seq x y z
N MET A 1 34.23 18.55 -6.12
CA MET A 1 35.50 17.92 -6.52
C MET A 1 35.94 17.05 -5.37
N LEU A 2 36.21 15.76 -5.62
CA LEU A 2 36.65 14.68 -4.71
C LEU A 2 35.56 14.08 -3.79
N LEU A 3 35.03 12.87 -4.01
CA LEU A 3 35.59 11.49 -4.00
C LEU A 3 36.13 11.02 -2.64
N GLY A 4 35.52 9.94 -2.11
CA GLY A 4 36.20 9.00 -1.22
C GLY A 4 35.33 8.30 -0.18
N LEU A 5 34.70 7.17 -0.56
CA LEU A 5 34.69 5.88 0.17
C LEU A 5 33.41 5.06 -0.08
N PHE A 6 33.34 4.46 -1.27
CA PHE A 6 32.76 3.13 -1.46
C PHE A 6 33.92 2.12 -1.54
N ARG A 7 34.02 1.16 -0.61
CA ARG A 7 34.22 -0.29 -0.84
C ARG A 7 34.60 -1.07 0.43
N SER A 8 33.68 -1.98 0.80
CA SER A 8 33.89 -3.42 1.09
C SER A 8 34.87 -3.87 2.18
N VAL A 9 34.31 -4.48 3.24
CA VAL A 9 34.77 -5.80 3.70
C VAL A 9 33.60 -6.78 3.63
N ARG A 10 33.64 -7.66 2.63
CA ARG A 10 32.95 -8.95 2.67
C ARG A 10 33.62 -9.83 3.74
N GLY A 11 32.88 -10.15 4.80
CA GLY A 11 33.13 -11.32 5.64
C GLY A 11 31.99 -12.32 5.42
N LYS A 12 32.31 -13.54 4.99
CA LYS A 12 31.34 -14.62 4.72
C LYS A 12 30.59 -15.02 6.00
N ALA A 13 29.31 -14.67 6.07
CA ALA A 13 28.26 -15.45 6.75
C ALA A 13 26.91 -15.07 6.09
N ALA A 14 26.03 -16.05 5.98
CA ALA A 14 24.87 -16.09 5.09
C ALA A 14 24.01 -14.82 5.05
N GLY A 15 23.60 -14.45 3.83
CA GLY A 15 22.84 -13.25 3.54
C GLY A 15 21.42 -13.29 4.11
N ARG A 16 21.02 -12.15 4.68
CA ARG A 16 19.64 -11.67 4.70
C ARG A 16 19.68 -10.17 4.41
N ARG A 17 19.21 -9.78 3.23
CA ARG A 17 18.70 -8.41 3.03
C ARG A 17 17.31 -8.43 3.63
N GLN A 18 17.12 -7.82 4.79
CA GLN A 18 15.77 -7.53 5.28
C GLN A 18 15.19 -6.37 4.45
N PRO A 19 13.90 -6.41 4.08
CA PRO A 19 13.22 -5.23 3.55
C PRO A 19 13.10 -4.18 4.67
N GLY A 20 13.57 -2.96 4.41
CA GLY A 20 13.48 -1.87 5.36
C GLY A 20 12.06 -1.31 5.39
N VAL A 21 11.37 -1.40 6.53
CA VAL A 21 10.14 -0.62 6.76
C VAL A 21 10.57 0.80 7.13
N LEU A 22 10.59 1.72 6.16
CA LEU A 22 10.79 3.15 6.45
C LEU A 22 9.45 3.83 6.73
N ALA A 23 9.12 3.98 8.01
CA ALA A 23 8.00 4.81 8.43
C ALA A 23 8.43 6.28 8.59
N VAL A 24 8.09 7.14 7.63
CA VAL A 24 8.35 8.59 7.75
C VAL A 24 7.09 9.30 8.23
N ALA A 25 7.13 9.81 9.47
CA ALA A 25 6.16 10.75 9.99
C ALA A 25 6.50 12.17 9.48
N LEU A 26 5.73 12.68 8.51
CA LEU A 26 5.88 14.05 8.01
C LEU A 26 4.84 14.98 8.65
N ARG A 27 5.30 16.19 9.00
CA ARG A 27 4.61 17.14 9.88
C ARG A 27 3.49 17.91 9.18
N GLY A 28 2.29 17.87 9.75
CA GLY A 28 1.27 18.92 9.65
C GLY A 28 0.86 19.35 11.07
N TRP A 29 0.69 20.64 11.34
CA TRP A 29 0.46 21.16 12.71
C TRP A 29 -0.84 20.69 13.41
N GLN A 30 -1.58 19.74 12.84
CA GLN A 30 -2.78 19.10 13.41
C GLN A 30 -2.94 17.59 13.07
N GLY A 31 -1.94 16.90 12.48
CA GLY A 31 -2.00 15.45 12.21
C GLY A 31 -0.72 14.88 11.54
N GLU A 32 -0.65 13.56 11.45
CA GLU A 32 0.56 12.80 11.05
C GLU A 32 0.34 12.02 9.75
N LEU A 33 1.32 12.05 8.84
CA LEU A 33 1.38 11.15 7.68
C LEU A 33 2.19 9.92 8.05
N LEU A 34 1.58 8.74 8.03
CA LEU A 34 2.32 7.47 8.16
C LEU A 34 2.55 6.89 6.77
N VAL A 35 3.82 6.83 6.36
CA VAL A 35 4.23 6.18 5.11
C VAL A 35 4.70 4.76 5.41
N TYR A 36 4.22 3.78 4.64
CA TYR A 36 4.63 2.39 4.72
C TYR A 36 5.28 1.96 3.39
N GLY A 37 6.59 1.70 3.41
CA GLY A 37 7.35 1.19 2.25
C GLY A 37 8.44 2.14 1.72
N ASP A 38 9.38 1.57 0.98
CA ASP A 38 10.59 2.22 0.43
C ASP A 38 10.28 3.23 -0.68
N ILE A 39 9.75 4.40 -0.31
CA ILE A 39 9.73 5.55 -1.22
C ILE A 39 10.98 6.39 -0.93
N VAL A 40 12.07 6.02 -1.63
CA VAL A 40 13.32 6.77 -1.81
C VAL A 40 14.16 6.95 -0.54
N GLN A 41 15.23 6.15 -0.43
CA GLN A 41 16.42 6.54 0.34
C GLN A 41 16.91 7.90 -0.16
N HIS A 42 16.80 8.93 0.68
CA HIS A 42 17.57 10.14 0.49
C HIS A 42 18.71 10.17 1.49
N ASP A 43 19.92 10.22 0.93
CA ASP A 43 21.11 10.70 1.60
C ASP A 43 20.82 12.15 2.07
N THR A 44 20.64 12.34 3.38
CA THR A 44 20.60 13.68 3.98
C THR A 44 21.97 14.00 4.56
N GLY A 45 22.96 14.13 3.69
CA GLY A 45 24.14 14.90 3.98
C GLY A 45 23.79 16.39 3.98
N SER A 46 23.64 17.00 5.15
CA SER A 46 24.03 18.39 5.44
C SER A 46 23.65 18.79 6.87
N HIS A 47 24.58 19.51 7.48
CA HIS A 47 24.58 20.03 8.84
C HIS A 47 23.42 20.99 9.15
N GLU A 48 23.03 21.02 10.44
CA GLU A 48 22.20 22.01 11.15
C GLU A 48 20.69 22.11 10.85
N LEU A 49 19.86 21.22 11.43
CA LEU A 49 18.40 21.42 11.52
C LEU A 49 17.80 20.94 12.88
N GLY A 50 16.90 21.77 13.44
CA GLY A 50 16.54 21.84 14.87
C GLY A 50 15.60 20.76 15.46
N TYR A 51 15.17 21.02 16.71
CA TYR A 51 14.40 20.16 17.63
C TYR A 51 13.27 19.31 16.99
N SER A 52 12.61 19.82 15.95
CA SER A 52 11.53 19.15 15.22
C SER A 52 11.95 17.88 14.46
N GLN A 53 13.19 17.75 13.98
CA GLN A 53 13.63 16.55 13.27
C GLN A 53 13.96 15.40 14.24
N ARG A 54 14.52 15.73 15.41
CA ARG A 54 14.77 14.76 16.50
C ARG A 54 13.48 14.14 17.04
N LEU A 55 12.44 14.97 17.14
CA LEU A 55 11.06 14.58 17.48
C LEU A 55 10.52 13.46 16.57
N HIS A 56 10.56 13.68 15.26
CA HIS A 56 10.01 12.73 14.29
C HIS A 56 10.87 11.48 14.16
N GLY A 57 12.20 11.60 14.23
CA GLY A 57 13.10 10.45 14.23
C GLY A 57 12.86 9.48 15.39
N GLN A 58 12.50 9.99 16.58
CA GLN A 58 12.21 9.15 17.74
C GLN A 58 10.83 8.46 17.65
N ALA A 59 9.82 9.17 17.15
CA ALA A 59 8.51 8.57 16.90
C ALA A 59 8.58 7.52 15.79
N ALA A 60 9.29 7.82 14.69
CA ALA A 60 9.54 6.90 13.58
C ALA A 60 10.28 5.64 14.05
N ALA A 61 11.34 5.78 14.85
CA ALA A 61 12.07 4.62 15.40
C ALA A 61 11.15 3.70 16.20
N ARG A 62 10.22 4.25 16.99
CA ARG A 62 9.27 3.45 17.78
C ARG A 62 8.20 2.77 16.94
N VAL A 63 7.79 3.39 15.84
CA VAL A 63 6.90 2.79 14.84
C VAL A 63 7.59 1.64 14.12
N VAL A 64 8.87 1.79 13.76
CA VAL A 64 9.67 0.72 13.13
C VAL A 64 9.79 -0.47 14.07
N GLU A 65 10.16 -0.28 15.34
CA GLU A 65 10.22 -1.37 16.33
C GLU A 65 8.89 -2.12 16.46
N THR A 66 7.77 -1.39 16.48
CA THR A 66 6.44 -1.98 16.61
C THR A 66 6.02 -2.73 15.34
N SER A 67 6.34 -2.19 14.17
CA SER A 67 5.98 -2.78 12.88
C SER A 67 6.82 -4.03 12.59
N GLU A 68 8.12 -3.99 12.90
CA GLU A 68 9.05 -5.12 12.76
C GLU A 68 8.58 -6.34 13.55
N ALA A 69 8.09 -6.14 14.79
CA ALA A 69 7.56 -7.24 15.60
C ALA A 69 6.34 -7.94 14.96
N HIS A 70 5.53 -7.22 14.19
CA HIS A 70 4.37 -7.79 13.49
C HIS A 70 4.76 -8.43 12.16
N PHE A 71 5.78 -7.91 11.46
CA PHE A 71 6.35 -8.57 10.29
C PHE A 71 7.05 -9.88 10.68
N GLN A 72 7.77 -9.92 11.80
CA GLN A 72 8.35 -11.16 12.33
C GLN A 72 7.27 -12.20 12.69
N LEU A 73 6.11 -11.77 13.17
CA LEU A 73 4.97 -12.67 13.36
C LEU A 73 4.47 -13.25 12.03
N ALA A 74 4.34 -12.41 10.99
CA ALA A 74 3.98 -12.88 9.65
C ALA A 74 5.03 -13.84 9.07
N GLU A 75 6.34 -13.59 9.27
CA GLU A 75 7.41 -14.51 8.88
C GLU A 75 7.35 -15.83 9.65
N SER A 76 7.02 -15.82 10.95
CA SER A 76 6.93 -17.04 11.76
C SER A 76 5.83 -18.00 11.28
N MET A 77 4.81 -17.48 10.59
CA MET A 77 3.76 -18.30 9.95
C MET A 77 4.32 -19.20 8.83
N PHE A 78 5.57 -18.96 8.39
CA PHE A 78 6.28 -19.66 7.32
C PHE A 78 7.43 -20.54 7.81
N ASP A 79 7.63 -20.69 9.12
CA ASP A 79 8.75 -21.47 9.66
C ASP A 79 8.74 -22.94 9.20
N HIS A 80 7.61 -23.44 8.69
CA HIS A 80 7.45 -24.78 8.13
C HIS A 80 7.36 -24.83 6.58
N HIS A 81 7.54 -23.71 5.86
CA HIS A 81 7.39 -23.67 4.41
C HIS A 81 8.68 -24.14 3.68
N PRO A 82 8.58 -25.03 2.67
CA PRO A 82 9.74 -25.62 1.98
C PRO A 82 10.60 -24.64 1.17
N ARG A 83 10.13 -23.40 0.93
CA ARG A 83 10.88 -22.35 0.19
C ARG A 83 11.46 -21.23 1.08
N ARG A 84 11.78 -21.52 2.34
CA ARG A 84 12.21 -20.52 3.35
C ARG A 84 13.34 -19.58 2.91
N GLU A 85 14.24 -20.01 2.04
CA GLU A 85 15.48 -19.27 1.75
C GLU A 85 15.34 -18.10 0.76
N ASN A 86 14.19 -17.92 0.06
CA ASN A 86 13.93 -16.79 -0.84
C ASN A 86 12.42 -16.48 -0.97
N ILE A 87 11.79 -16.09 0.15
CA ILE A 87 10.37 -15.74 0.19
C ILE A 87 10.18 -14.25 -0.16
N THR A 88 9.28 -13.96 -1.11
CA THR A 88 8.82 -12.59 -1.41
C THR A 88 7.55 -12.25 -0.64
N GLU A 89 7.16 -10.97 -0.63
CA GLU A 89 5.90 -10.52 -0.02
C GLU A 89 4.66 -11.23 -0.62
N TYR A 90 4.68 -11.52 -1.92
CA TYR A 90 3.61 -12.24 -2.62
C TYR A 90 3.59 -13.72 -2.30
N ASP A 91 4.75 -14.35 -2.04
CA ASP A 91 4.78 -15.73 -1.53
C ASP A 91 4.12 -15.81 -0.15
N ILE A 92 4.30 -14.78 0.68
CA ILE A 92 3.66 -14.70 1.99
C ILE A 92 2.14 -14.58 1.83
N MET A 93 1.70 -13.64 1.00
CA MET A 93 0.27 -13.45 0.76
C MET A 93 -0.38 -14.72 0.18
N ALA A 94 0.20 -15.30 -0.86
CA ALA A 94 -0.32 -16.50 -1.51
C ALA A 94 -0.44 -17.67 -0.54
N TYR A 95 0.58 -17.95 0.27
CA TYR A 95 0.49 -19.05 1.24
C TYR A 95 -0.58 -18.81 2.31
N THR A 96 -0.71 -17.59 2.84
CA THR A 96 -1.76 -17.31 3.84
C THR A 96 -3.17 -17.47 3.25
N TRP A 97 -3.35 -17.09 1.99
CA TRP A 97 -4.59 -17.31 1.24
C TRP A 97 -4.83 -18.79 0.99
N TRP A 98 -3.85 -19.51 0.46
CA TRP A 98 -3.91 -20.96 0.25
C TRP A 98 -4.28 -21.71 1.53
N ARG A 99 -3.68 -21.33 2.67
CA ARG A 99 -4.01 -21.93 3.96
C ARG A 99 -5.45 -21.67 4.34
N PHE A 100 -5.93 -20.43 4.22
CA PHE A 100 -7.34 -20.11 4.49
C PHE A 100 -8.31 -20.87 3.57
N LEU A 101 -7.94 -21.06 2.30
CA LEU A 101 -8.75 -21.78 1.32
C LEU A 101 -8.80 -23.29 1.60
N ASN A 102 -7.69 -23.90 2.05
CA ASN A 102 -7.57 -25.36 2.21
C ASN A 102 -7.80 -25.88 3.64
N ASP A 103 -7.86 -25.00 4.63
CA ASP A 103 -8.19 -25.33 6.02
C ASP A 103 -9.50 -24.63 6.37
N SER A 104 -10.60 -25.39 6.42
CA SER A 104 -11.93 -24.85 6.73
C SER A 104 -12.01 -24.26 8.13
N ASP A 105 -11.17 -24.74 9.04
CA ASP A 105 -11.12 -24.27 10.43
C ASP A 105 -10.16 -23.07 10.59
N ALA A 106 -9.42 -22.69 9.53
CA ALA A 106 -8.52 -21.55 9.57
C ALA A 106 -9.30 -20.24 9.77
N PRO A 107 -9.10 -19.54 10.90
CA PRO A 107 -9.74 -18.26 11.12
C PRO A 107 -9.16 -17.16 10.20
N PRO A 108 -9.92 -16.08 9.93
CA PRO A 108 -9.50 -15.00 9.03
C PRO A 108 -8.19 -14.32 9.40
N TYR A 109 -7.77 -14.35 10.68
CA TYR A 109 -6.51 -13.78 11.12
C TYR A 109 -5.26 -14.50 10.57
N TRP A 110 -5.43 -15.65 9.91
CA TRP A 110 -4.36 -16.27 9.12
C TRP A 110 -4.02 -15.48 7.86
N LEU A 111 -4.94 -14.68 7.33
CA LEU A 111 -4.69 -13.81 6.18
C LEU A 111 -3.73 -12.69 6.61
N VAL A 112 -2.60 -12.55 5.93
CA VAL A 112 -1.50 -11.62 6.32
C VAL A 112 -1.96 -10.17 6.48
N GLN A 113 -3.04 -9.78 5.80
CA GLN A 113 -3.67 -8.47 5.92
C GLN A 113 -4.08 -8.14 7.36
N PHE A 114 -4.55 -9.11 8.16
CA PHE A 114 -5.01 -8.89 9.53
C PHE A 114 -3.88 -8.44 10.48
N PRO A 115 -2.75 -9.18 10.60
CA PRO A 115 -1.64 -8.72 11.41
C PRO A 115 -1.05 -7.39 10.90
N MET A 116 -1.05 -7.14 9.59
CA MET A 116 -0.62 -5.85 9.03
C MET A 116 -1.50 -4.69 9.51
N VAL A 117 -2.83 -4.82 9.43
CA VAL A 117 -3.78 -3.80 9.94
C VAL A 117 -3.58 -3.57 11.43
N LYS A 118 -3.43 -4.66 12.20
CA LYS A 118 -3.18 -4.55 13.65
C LYS A 118 -1.88 -3.81 13.93
N ALA A 119 -0.82 -4.08 13.17
CA ALA A 119 0.45 -3.37 13.27
C ALA A 119 0.28 -1.87 13.00
N THR A 120 -0.48 -1.50 11.96
CA THR A 120 -0.77 -0.11 11.61
C THR A 120 -1.54 0.61 12.72
N VAL A 121 -2.56 -0.03 13.30
CA VAL A 121 -3.29 0.52 14.45
C VAL A 121 -2.36 0.73 15.66
N ARG A 122 -1.48 -0.25 15.95
CA ARG A 122 -0.51 -0.12 17.05
C ARG A 122 0.55 0.94 16.81
N ALA A 123 0.95 1.15 15.57
CA ALA A 123 1.82 2.27 15.20
C ALA A 123 1.13 3.62 15.49
N MET A 124 -0.14 3.78 15.08
CA MET A 124 -0.92 4.99 15.40
C MET A 124 -1.07 5.20 16.91
N ASP A 125 -1.37 4.13 17.68
CA ASP A 125 -1.45 4.20 19.15
C ASP A 125 -0.13 4.68 19.75
N THR A 126 0.98 4.14 19.28
CA THR A 126 2.32 4.47 19.74
C THR A 126 2.67 5.93 19.45
N VAL A 127 2.35 6.42 18.25
CA VAL A 127 2.55 7.83 17.88
C VAL A 127 1.71 8.74 18.77
N THR A 128 0.42 8.44 18.95
CA THR A 128 -0.48 9.23 19.81
C THR A 128 0.01 9.26 21.26
N ASP A 129 0.36 8.09 21.82
CA ASP A 129 0.82 7.97 23.21
C ASP A 129 2.16 8.68 23.44
N PHE A 130 3.13 8.49 22.54
CA PHE A 130 4.44 9.11 22.63
C PHE A 130 4.36 10.64 22.56
N LEU A 131 3.62 11.19 21.58
CA LEU A 131 3.48 12.63 21.41
C LEU A 131 2.73 13.28 22.56
N MET A 132 1.73 12.58 23.12
CA MET A 132 1.02 13.05 24.30
C MET A 132 1.91 13.05 25.55
N LYS A 133 2.57 11.92 25.86
CA LYS A 133 3.40 11.78 27.08
C LYS A 133 4.62 12.70 27.07
N LYS A 134 5.32 12.79 25.95
CA LYS A 134 6.60 13.49 25.88
C LYS A 134 6.45 14.98 25.55
N TYR A 135 5.40 15.35 24.81
CA TYR A 135 5.26 16.71 24.28
C TYR A 135 3.90 17.34 24.51
N GLN A 136 2.97 16.66 25.19
CA GLN A 136 1.60 17.13 25.42
C GLN A 136 0.88 17.53 24.12
N LYS A 137 1.19 16.84 23.01
CA LYS A 137 0.57 17.05 21.71
C LYS A 137 -0.43 15.93 21.43
N LYS A 138 -1.69 16.32 21.21
CA LYS A 138 -2.77 15.40 20.87
C LYS A 138 -2.84 15.22 19.35
N VAL A 139 -2.60 14.00 18.88
CA VAL A 139 -2.86 13.60 17.48
C VAL A 139 -4.17 12.84 17.42
N THR A 140 -5.09 13.30 16.56
CA THR A 140 -6.44 12.73 16.43
C THR A 140 -6.79 12.27 15.02
N ARG A 141 -5.98 12.66 14.03
CA ARG A 141 -6.19 12.36 12.62
C ARG A 141 -4.89 11.91 11.97
N PHE A 142 -4.98 10.89 11.14
CA PHE A 142 -3.87 10.32 10.39
C PHE A 142 -4.18 10.30 8.89
N THR A 143 -3.13 10.46 8.08
CA THR A 143 -3.13 10.02 6.69
C THR A 143 -2.24 8.80 6.59
N LEU A 144 -2.71 7.73 5.94
CA LEU A 144 -1.90 6.52 5.72
C LEU A 144 -1.49 6.45 4.25
N ALA A 145 -0.22 6.27 3.96
CA ALA A 145 0.30 6.07 2.62
C ALA A 145 1.08 4.76 2.56
N GLY A 146 1.00 4.03 1.46
CA GLY A 146 1.84 2.84 1.31
C GLY A 146 1.76 2.19 -0.06
N THR A 147 2.84 1.47 -0.40
CA THR A 147 2.99 0.79 -1.69
C THR A 147 2.58 -0.67 -1.60
N SER A 148 1.91 -1.20 -2.62
CA SER A 148 1.49 -2.61 -2.73
C SER A 148 0.84 -3.14 -1.45
N MET A 149 1.41 -4.16 -0.80
CA MET A 149 0.91 -4.75 0.44
C MET A 149 0.66 -3.71 1.54
N SER A 150 1.53 -2.71 1.65
CA SER A 150 1.36 -1.61 2.60
C SER A 150 0.22 -0.66 2.24
N GLY A 151 -0.05 -0.48 0.93
CA GLY A 151 -1.24 0.20 0.44
C GLY A 151 -2.53 -0.57 0.79
N TRP A 152 -2.46 -1.91 0.77
CA TRP A 152 -3.55 -2.78 1.18
C TRP A 152 -3.84 -2.61 2.68
N ALA A 153 -2.81 -2.56 3.52
CA ALA A 153 -2.96 -2.26 4.94
C ALA A 153 -3.59 -0.87 5.17
N ALA A 154 -3.23 0.15 4.38
CA ALA A 154 -3.83 1.47 4.49
C ALA A 154 -5.34 1.44 4.25
N TRP A 155 -5.79 0.76 3.18
CA TRP A 155 -7.21 0.53 2.89
C TRP A 155 -7.95 -0.14 4.05
N LEU A 156 -7.44 -1.26 4.54
CA LEU A 156 -8.13 -2.05 5.57
C LEU A 156 -8.05 -1.38 6.94
N THR A 157 -6.98 -0.65 7.25
CA THR A 157 -6.87 0.13 8.49
C THR A 157 -7.91 1.25 8.50
N ALA A 158 -8.11 1.94 7.37
CA ALA A 158 -9.13 2.97 7.26
C ALA A 158 -10.56 2.44 7.48
N ALA A 159 -10.80 1.15 7.24
CA ALA A 159 -12.09 0.52 7.48
C ALA A 159 -12.36 0.20 8.96
N VAL A 160 -11.35 0.25 9.83
CA VAL A 160 -11.47 -0.18 11.24
C VAL A 160 -11.06 0.88 12.24
N ASP A 161 -10.37 1.95 11.81
CA ASP A 161 -9.88 3.00 12.71
C ASP A 161 -10.34 4.39 12.26
N SER A 162 -11.24 4.99 13.05
CA SER A 162 -11.83 6.30 12.75
C SER A 162 -10.86 7.48 12.82
N ARG A 163 -9.62 7.26 13.31
CA ARG A 163 -8.58 8.29 13.29
C ARG A 163 -8.01 8.48 11.88
N VAL A 164 -8.23 7.55 10.96
CA VAL A 164 -7.75 7.67 9.58
C VAL A 164 -8.68 8.62 8.81
N ALA A 165 -8.16 9.80 8.47
CA ALA A 165 -8.89 10.81 7.71
C ALA A 165 -8.66 10.71 6.20
N GLY A 166 -7.56 10.09 5.79
CA GLY A 166 -7.31 9.82 4.37
C GLY A 166 -6.26 8.76 4.13
N ILE A 167 -6.28 8.19 2.93
CA ILE A 167 -5.35 7.15 2.49
C ILE A 167 -4.72 7.48 1.13
N ILE A 168 -3.49 7.02 0.94
CA ILE A 168 -2.72 7.11 -0.30
C ILE A 168 -2.18 5.71 -0.67
N PRO A 169 -3.03 4.81 -1.19
CA PRO A 169 -2.56 3.53 -1.71
C PRO A 169 -1.82 3.73 -3.03
N ILE A 170 -0.59 3.20 -3.11
CA ILE A 170 0.31 3.34 -4.27
C ILE A 170 0.53 1.96 -4.86
N GLY A 171 0.20 1.77 -6.14
CA GLY A 171 0.28 0.45 -6.76
C GLY A 171 -0.49 -0.60 -5.95
N MET A 172 -1.66 -0.23 -5.42
CA MET A 172 -2.55 -1.17 -4.75
C MET A 172 -4.00 -0.75 -4.96
N ASP A 173 -4.52 -1.13 -6.12
CA ASP A 173 -5.86 -0.81 -6.56
C ASP A 173 -6.69 -2.06 -6.94
N LEU A 174 -6.27 -3.23 -6.43
CA LEU A 174 -7.00 -4.49 -6.55
C LEU A 174 -8.19 -4.54 -5.59
N LEU A 175 -9.23 -3.76 -5.88
CA LEU A 175 -10.55 -3.81 -5.24
C LEU A 175 -11.49 -4.58 -6.14
N ASN A 176 -12.55 -5.18 -5.60
CA ASN A 176 -13.37 -6.13 -6.36
C ASN A 176 -12.48 -7.25 -6.94
N ILE A 177 -11.76 -7.92 -6.02
CA ILE A 177 -10.58 -8.75 -6.32
C ILE A 177 -10.92 -9.83 -7.35
N THR A 178 -12.06 -10.52 -7.20
CA THR A 178 -12.48 -11.59 -8.13
C THR A 178 -12.63 -11.04 -9.56
N GLU A 179 -13.34 -9.94 -9.75
CA GLU A 179 -13.56 -9.35 -11.08
C GLU A 179 -12.25 -8.84 -11.71
N ASN A 180 -11.41 -8.17 -10.92
CA ASN A 180 -10.14 -7.65 -11.42
C ASN A 180 -9.13 -8.77 -11.76
N LEU A 181 -9.09 -9.85 -10.99
CA LEU A 181 -8.23 -11.00 -11.31
C LEU A 181 -8.72 -11.73 -12.58
N HIS A 182 -10.04 -11.89 -12.75
CA HIS A 182 -10.61 -12.39 -14.00
C HIS A 182 -10.30 -11.49 -15.20
N HIS A 183 -10.37 -10.17 -15.01
CA HIS A 183 -9.99 -9.19 -16.04
C HIS A 183 -8.53 -9.32 -16.44
N GLN A 184 -7.62 -9.43 -15.47
CA GLN A 184 -6.19 -9.63 -15.74
C GLN A 184 -5.95 -10.87 -16.59
N TYR A 185 -6.56 -12.00 -16.22
CA TYR A 185 -6.39 -13.24 -16.98
C TYR A 185 -6.83 -13.09 -18.43
N ARG A 186 -7.99 -12.45 -18.67
CA ARG A 186 -8.51 -12.23 -20.02
C ARG A 186 -7.65 -11.26 -20.83
N ALA A 187 -7.17 -10.19 -20.20
CA ALA A 187 -6.39 -9.14 -20.87
C ALA A 187 -5.00 -9.63 -21.29
N TYR A 188 -4.37 -10.48 -20.49
CA TYR A 188 -3.03 -11.02 -20.79
C TYR A 188 -3.06 -12.41 -21.47
N CYS A 189 -4.25 -12.99 -21.65
CA CYS A 189 -4.41 -14.39 -22.08
C CYS A 189 -3.65 -15.37 -21.16
N GLY A 190 -3.63 -15.10 -19.86
CA GLY A 190 -2.81 -15.78 -18.88
C GLY A 190 -2.57 -14.93 -17.63
N TRP A 191 -1.75 -15.45 -16.71
CA TRP A 191 -1.35 -14.73 -15.50
C TRP A 191 -0.03 -13.99 -15.71
N SER A 192 0.12 -12.82 -15.10
CA SER A 192 1.43 -12.15 -15.09
C SER A 192 2.45 -12.95 -14.27
N TYR A 193 3.74 -12.69 -14.49
CA TYR A 193 4.80 -13.39 -13.74
C TYR A 193 4.71 -13.14 -12.22
N MET A 194 4.14 -12.00 -11.81
CA MET A 194 3.93 -11.63 -10.41
C MET A 194 2.87 -12.51 -9.73
N MET A 195 1.92 -13.07 -10.49
CA MET A 195 0.90 -14.00 -9.99
C MET A 195 1.41 -15.44 -9.79
N LYS A 196 2.69 -15.71 -10.11
CA LYS A 196 3.30 -17.05 -9.98
C LYS A 196 3.05 -17.72 -8.62
N PRO A 197 3.23 -17.05 -7.45
CA PRO A 197 3.00 -17.70 -6.16
C PRO A 197 1.54 -18.16 -5.97
N PHE A 198 0.58 -17.40 -6.48
CA PHE A 198 -0.85 -17.73 -6.41
C PHE A 198 -1.21 -18.88 -7.36
N TYR A 199 -0.64 -18.85 -8.56
CA TYR A 199 -0.82 -19.90 -9.56
C TYR A 199 -0.25 -21.25 -9.09
N GLU A 200 0.97 -21.26 -8.55
CA GLU A 200 1.62 -22.49 -8.08
C GLU A 200 0.91 -23.13 -6.88
N LEU A 201 0.16 -22.34 -6.10
CA LEU A 201 -0.68 -22.82 -5.00
C LEU A 201 -2.15 -23.08 -5.43
N ASN A 202 -2.45 -23.07 -6.73
CA ASN A 202 -3.79 -23.26 -7.30
C ASN A 202 -4.86 -22.26 -6.84
N ILE A 203 -4.48 -21.12 -6.25
CA ILE A 203 -5.43 -20.10 -5.76
C ILE A 203 -6.21 -19.48 -6.93
N THR A 204 -5.56 -19.34 -8.08
CA THR A 204 -6.19 -18.78 -9.29
C THR A 204 -7.28 -19.68 -9.89
N GLN A 205 -7.38 -20.95 -9.47
CA GLN A 205 -8.47 -21.86 -9.86
C GLN A 205 -9.68 -21.73 -8.92
N GLU A 206 -9.49 -21.10 -7.76
CA GLU A 206 -10.49 -20.98 -6.69
C GLU A 206 -11.23 -19.64 -6.71
N LEU A 207 -10.96 -18.74 -7.67
CA LEU A 207 -11.48 -17.35 -7.66
C LEU A 207 -13.01 -17.25 -7.56
N ASP A 208 -13.72 -18.25 -8.08
CA ASP A 208 -15.19 -18.33 -8.08
C ASP A 208 -15.76 -19.23 -6.99
N SER A 209 -14.91 -19.80 -6.12
CA SER A 209 -15.36 -20.72 -5.07
C SER A 209 -16.01 -19.94 -3.91
N PRO A 210 -16.98 -20.54 -3.19
CA PRO A 210 -17.58 -19.91 -2.02
C PRO A 210 -16.55 -19.52 -0.95
N ARG A 211 -15.47 -20.31 -0.82
CA ARG A 211 -14.40 -20.05 0.14
C ARG A 211 -13.53 -18.87 -0.27
N PHE A 212 -13.29 -18.67 -1.57
CA PHE A 212 -12.63 -17.45 -2.05
C PHE A 212 -13.51 -16.22 -1.88
N SER A 213 -14.83 -16.34 -2.07
CA SER A 213 -15.77 -15.25 -1.75
C SER A 213 -15.72 -14.87 -0.27
N GLU A 214 -15.62 -15.84 0.64
CA GLU A 214 -15.40 -15.59 2.07
C GLU A 214 -14.06 -14.90 2.33
N LEU A 215 -12.97 -15.37 1.71
CA LEU A 215 -11.66 -14.72 1.78
C LEU A 215 -11.75 -13.25 1.33
N ALA A 216 -12.33 -13.00 0.16
CA ALA A 216 -12.51 -11.67 -0.41
C ALA A 216 -13.34 -10.77 0.52
N SER A 217 -14.37 -11.31 1.19
CA SER A 217 -15.16 -10.56 2.17
C SER A 217 -14.33 -10.01 3.35
N HIS A 218 -13.18 -10.63 3.63
CA HIS A 218 -12.28 -10.21 4.69
C HIS A 218 -11.19 -9.23 4.23
N VAL A 219 -10.69 -9.37 3.01
CA VAL A 219 -9.49 -8.62 2.55
C VAL A 219 -9.76 -7.65 1.41
N ASP A 220 -10.87 -7.75 0.69
CA ASP A 220 -11.22 -6.79 -0.35
C ASP A 220 -11.62 -5.45 0.27
N PRO A 221 -10.93 -4.33 -0.02
CA PRO A 221 -11.34 -3.03 0.49
C PRO A 221 -12.79 -2.70 0.11
N LEU A 222 -13.26 -3.11 -1.07
CA LEU A 222 -14.63 -2.81 -1.51
C LEU A 222 -15.69 -3.46 -0.60
N ALA A 223 -15.38 -4.56 0.08
CA ALA A 223 -16.28 -5.16 1.08
C ALA A 223 -16.57 -4.22 2.27
N TYR A 224 -15.72 -3.21 2.49
CA TYR A 224 -15.84 -2.23 3.56
C TYR A 224 -16.30 -0.85 3.06
N ASN A 225 -16.79 -0.74 1.83
CA ASN A 225 -17.07 0.54 1.17
C ASN A 225 -17.85 1.57 2.02
N PRO A 226 -18.95 1.21 2.72
CA PRO A 226 -19.69 2.17 3.55
C PRO A 226 -18.86 2.78 4.69
N ARG A 227 -17.80 2.10 5.12
CA ARG A 227 -16.90 2.59 6.18
C ARG A 227 -15.96 3.68 5.68
N TYR A 228 -15.84 3.84 4.37
CA TYR A 228 -14.97 4.84 3.78
C TYR A 228 -15.67 6.16 3.44
N ALA A 229 -16.95 6.33 3.79
CA ALA A 229 -17.72 7.54 3.52
C ALA A 229 -17.01 8.83 3.98
N ASN A 230 -16.29 8.77 5.11
CA ASN A 230 -15.59 9.91 5.71
C ASN A 230 -14.05 9.83 5.56
N VAL A 231 -13.55 8.99 4.66
CA VAL A 231 -12.11 8.82 4.41
C VAL A 231 -11.80 9.30 3.00
N SER A 232 -10.96 10.32 2.84
CA SER A 232 -10.53 10.75 1.49
C SER A 232 -9.47 9.80 0.93
N LYS A 233 -9.51 9.49 -0.37
CA LYS A 233 -8.63 8.50 -1.01
C LYS A 233 -7.86 9.14 -2.15
N TYR A 234 -6.54 9.04 -2.14
CA TYR A 234 -5.69 9.43 -3.26
C TYR A 234 -4.96 8.20 -3.81
N ILE A 235 -5.58 7.56 -4.79
CA ILE A 235 -5.13 6.31 -5.37
C ILE A 235 -4.10 6.61 -6.44
N ILE A 236 -2.91 6.06 -6.31
CA ILE A 236 -1.82 6.20 -7.28
C ILE A 236 -1.58 4.84 -7.92
N VAL A 237 -1.64 4.77 -9.24
CA VAL A 237 -1.40 3.54 -10.02
C VAL A 237 -0.40 3.82 -11.13
N ALA A 238 0.28 2.79 -11.63
CA ALA A 238 1.24 2.92 -12.72
C ALA A 238 0.74 2.20 -13.99
N THR A 239 1.05 2.74 -15.16
CA THR A 239 0.62 2.12 -16.43
C THR A 239 1.37 0.84 -16.80
N GLY A 240 2.58 0.66 -16.24
CA GLY A 240 3.44 -0.49 -16.49
C GLY A 240 3.47 -1.49 -15.34
N ASP A 241 2.54 -1.40 -14.39
CA ASP A 241 2.43 -2.36 -13.29
C ASP A 241 1.97 -3.72 -13.82
N GLU A 242 2.78 -4.75 -13.57
CA GLU A 242 2.54 -6.10 -14.09
C GLU A 242 1.59 -6.91 -13.20
N LEU A 243 1.29 -6.44 -11.99
CA LEU A 243 0.37 -7.09 -11.07
C LEU A 243 -1.00 -6.41 -11.05
N PHE A 244 -1.05 -5.09 -11.15
CA PHE A 244 -2.28 -4.31 -11.09
C PHE A 244 -2.48 -3.56 -12.41
N GLN A 245 -3.57 -3.87 -13.12
CA GLN A 245 -3.77 -3.32 -14.45
C GLN A 245 -4.16 -1.84 -14.39
N PRO A 246 -3.72 -1.02 -15.37
CA PRO A 246 -4.04 0.41 -15.39
C PRO A 246 -5.54 0.72 -15.46
N ASP A 247 -6.36 -0.23 -15.92
CA ASP A 247 -7.81 -0.10 -16.04
C ASP A 247 -8.60 -0.82 -14.94
N ASN A 248 -7.94 -1.31 -13.87
CA ASN A 248 -8.59 -1.91 -12.70
C ASN A 248 -9.69 -1.03 -12.10
N SER A 249 -9.48 0.30 -12.15
CA SER A 249 -10.43 1.32 -11.70
C SER A 249 -11.84 1.17 -12.28
N ARG A 250 -11.99 0.55 -13.46
CA ARG A 250 -13.28 0.23 -14.07
C ARG A 250 -14.19 -0.59 -13.16
N TYR A 251 -13.62 -1.44 -12.30
CA TYR A 251 -14.36 -2.41 -11.50
C TYR A 251 -14.69 -1.94 -10.08
N TYR A 252 -14.18 -0.79 -9.63
CA TYR A 252 -14.41 -0.30 -8.27
C TYR A 252 -14.58 1.22 -8.13
N PHE A 253 -13.98 2.04 -9.00
CA PHE A 253 -13.80 3.46 -8.72
C PHE A 253 -15.12 4.23 -8.61
N SER A 254 -16.10 3.93 -9.48
CA SER A 254 -17.44 4.53 -9.42
C SER A 254 -18.20 4.17 -8.15
N GLN A 255 -17.97 2.97 -7.60
CA GLN A 255 -18.65 2.43 -6.42
C GLN A 255 -18.15 3.04 -5.11
N LEU A 256 -16.89 3.48 -5.07
CA LEU A 256 -16.27 3.99 -3.85
C LEU A 256 -17.03 5.16 -3.22
N GLU A 257 -17.35 5.04 -1.93
CA GLU A 257 -17.91 6.14 -1.15
C GLU A 257 -16.84 7.12 -0.68
N GLY A 258 -17.25 8.35 -0.36
CA GLY A 258 -16.35 9.42 0.08
C GLY A 258 -15.52 10.02 -1.06
N GLU A 259 -14.68 11.00 -0.71
CA GLU A 259 -13.82 11.67 -1.68
C GLU A 259 -12.74 10.72 -2.21
N LYS A 260 -12.58 10.69 -3.54
CA LYS A 260 -11.67 9.79 -4.23
C LYS A 260 -11.03 10.47 -5.42
N TYR A 261 -9.72 10.26 -5.56
CA TYR A 261 -8.90 10.81 -6.62
C TYR A 261 -8.02 9.69 -7.15
N LEU A 262 -7.87 9.63 -8.47
CA LEU A 262 -7.04 8.65 -9.16
C LEU A 262 -5.94 9.39 -9.91
N ASN A 263 -4.70 8.97 -9.69
CA ASN A 263 -3.54 9.43 -10.44
C ASN A 263 -2.87 8.23 -11.11
N ILE A 264 -2.87 8.24 -12.44
CA ILE A 264 -2.28 7.18 -13.27
C ILE A 264 -0.94 7.68 -13.80
N ILE A 265 0.15 7.05 -13.37
CA ILE A 265 1.52 7.45 -13.70
C ILE A 265 1.98 6.69 -14.95
N PRO A 266 2.30 7.40 -16.05
CA PRO A 266 2.74 6.76 -17.28
C PRO A 266 4.19 6.25 -17.17
N HIS A 267 4.50 5.17 -17.89
CA HIS A 267 5.86 4.62 -18.07
C HIS A 267 6.59 4.17 -16.79
N VAL A 268 5.84 3.91 -15.72
CA VAL A 268 6.37 3.42 -14.44
C VAL A 268 5.92 1.98 -14.21
N ASP A 269 6.79 1.18 -13.61
CA ASP A 269 6.52 -0.22 -13.22
C ASP A 269 5.93 -0.30 -11.80
N SER A 270 5.62 -1.51 -11.35
CA SER A 270 5.06 -1.78 -10.01
C SER A 270 5.96 -1.35 -8.85
N ARG A 271 7.22 -0.95 -9.10
CA ARG A 271 8.18 -0.55 -8.07
C ARG A 271 8.25 0.95 -7.85
N PHE A 272 7.71 1.76 -8.77
CA PHE A 272 7.76 3.23 -8.70
C PHE A 272 9.18 3.79 -8.46
N GLN A 273 10.22 3.09 -8.91
CA GLN A 273 11.61 3.46 -8.59
C GLN A 273 12.01 4.79 -9.20
N GLY A 274 12.49 5.70 -8.35
CA GLY A 274 12.95 7.02 -8.78
C GLY A 274 11.83 7.99 -9.12
N GLU A 275 10.56 7.63 -8.92
CA GLU A 275 9.41 8.45 -9.29
C GLU A 275 9.14 9.54 -8.24
N ARG A 276 9.94 10.61 -8.32
CA ARG A 276 9.89 11.74 -7.39
C ARG A 276 8.66 12.62 -7.57
N THR A 277 7.94 12.51 -8.69
CA THR A 277 6.77 13.36 -8.96
C THR A 277 5.61 13.08 -8.01
N LEU A 278 5.60 11.94 -7.30
CA LEU A 278 4.55 11.58 -6.34
C LEU A 278 4.61 12.37 -5.04
N ILE A 279 5.80 12.78 -4.62
CA ILE A 279 6.03 13.36 -3.28
C ILE A 279 5.17 14.61 -3.07
N ASN A 280 5.21 15.55 -4.02
CA ASN A 280 4.48 16.81 -3.89
C ASN A 280 2.95 16.61 -3.85
N PRO A 281 2.32 15.88 -4.79
CA PRO A 281 0.90 15.57 -4.72
C PRO A 281 0.48 14.87 -3.41
N MET A 282 1.28 13.92 -2.93
CA MET A 282 0.98 13.22 -1.67
C MET A 282 1.01 14.17 -0.46
N LEU A 283 2.00 15.05 -0.39
CA LEU A 283 2.10 16.06 0.67
C LEU A 283 0.97 17.07 0.61
N VAL A 284 0.60 17.51 -0.59
CA VAL A 284 -0.55 18.42 -0.78
C VAL A 284 -1.83 17.72 -0.32
N PHE A 285 -2.05 16.46 -0.70
CA PHE A 285 -3.21 15.68 -0.26
C PHE A 285 -3.27 15.60 1.26
N HIS A 286 -2.19 15.14 1.90
CA HIS A 286 -2.09 15.07 3.34
C HIS A 286 -2.39 16.43 4.01
N TYR A 287 -1.77 17.51 3.54
CA TYR A 287 -1.98 18.85 4.07
C TYR A 287 -3.45 19.28 3.97
N ARG A 288 -4.14 19.00 2.86
CA ARG A 288 -5.55 19.39 2.69
C ARG A 288 -6.48 18.61 3.61
N ILE A 289 -6.28 17.30 3.73
CA ILE A 289 -7.12 16.42 4.57
C ILE A 289 -6.95 16.69 6.06
N ILE A 290 -5.72 17.00 6.48
CA ILE A 290 -5.38 17.17 7.89
C ILE A 290 -5.52 18.62 8.36
N ILE A 291 -5.02 19.59 7.60
CA ILE A 291 -4.94 21.00 8.04
C ILE A 291 -6.14 21.80 7.57
N ARG A 292 -6.57 21.59 6.32
CA ARG A 292 -7.66 22.40 5.74
C ARG A 292 -9.03 21.81 6.01
N HIS A 293 -9.11 20.55 6.46
CA HIS A 293 -10.36 19.80 6.57
C HIS A 293 -11.20 19.93 5.28
N SER A 294 -10.52 19.99 4.14
CA SER A 294 -11.10 20.21 2.82
C SER A 294 -10.67 19.07 1.90
N GLY A 295 -11.56 18.58 1.04
CA GLY A 295 -11.20 17.66 -0.04
C GLY A 295 -10.22 18.25 -1.04
N PHE A 296 -9.82 17.44 -2.02
CA PHE A 296 -9.07 17.91 -3.19
C PHE A 296 -10.00 18.71 -4.14
N PRO A 297 -9.50 19.43 -5.16
CA PRO A 297 -10.37 20.18 -6.06
C PRO A 297 -11.30 19.24 -6.83
N ASP A 298 -12.52 19.69 -7.11
CA ASP A 298 -13.43 18.97 -8.02
C ASP A 298 -12.82 18.95 -9.41
N ILE A 299 -12.59 17.74 -9.93
CA ILE A 299 -12.05 17.54 -11.28
C ILE A 299 -13.23 17.21 -12.18
N SER A 300 -13.51 18.09 -13.15
CA SER A 300 -14.49 17.84 -14.21
C SER A 300 -13.83 18.02 -15.57
N TRP A 301 -14.17 17.13 -16.50
CA TRP A 301 -13.74 17.21 -17.88
C TRP A 301 -14.90 16.82 -18.79
N ASN A 302 -14.89 17.35 -20.02
CA ASN A 302 -15.83 16.96 -21.06
C ASN A 302 -15.07 16.24 -22.17
N VAL A 303 -15.48 15.01 -22.49
CA VAL A 303 -14.86 14.24 -23.58
C VAL A 303 -15.62 14.56 -24.87
N THR A 304 -14.99 15.31 -25.75
CA THR A 304 -15.54 15.58 -27.08
C THR A 304 -15.07 14.49 -28.04
N THR A 305 -15.93 13.52 -28.35
CA THR A 305 -15.63 12.52 -29.39
C THR A 305 -15.66 13.19 -30.75
N ILE A 306 -14.50 13.48 -31.32
CA ILE A 306 -14.39 13.91 -32.70
C ILE A 306 -14.42 12.65 -33.57
N LEU A 307 -15.58 12.33 -34.14
CA LEU A 307 -15.68 11.31 -35.19
C LEU A 307 -14.96 11.84 -36.43
N GLN A 308 -13.67 11.53 -36.57
CA GLN A 308 -13.02 11.66 -37.87
C GLN A 308 -13.58 10.56 -38.77
N HIS A 309 -14.51 10.93 -39.66
CA HIS A 309 -14.83 10.11 -40.82
C HIS A 309 -13.53 9.93 -41.64
N GLN A 310 -12.84 8.82 -41.45
CA GLN A 310 -11.85 8.37 -42.43
C GLN A 310 -12.65 7.94 -43.66
N ASN A 311 -12.64 8.79 -44.69
CA ASN A 311 -12.97 8.38 -46.04
C ASN A 311 -11.90 7.36 -46.47
N GLU A 312 -12.16 6.08 -46.23
CA GLU A 312 -11.46 4.98 -46.89
C GLU A 312 -11.75 5.10 -48.39
N LYS A 313 -10.84 5.76 -49.12
CA LYS A 313 -10.70 5.53 -50.55
C LYS A 313 -9.82 4.30 -50.71
N GLU A 314 -10.44 3.25 -51.22
CA GLU A 314 -9.83 2.04 -51.77
C GLU A 314 -8.52 2.34 -52.52
N LEU A 315 -7.48 1.57 -52.21
CA LEU A 315 -6.34 1.25 -53.06
C LEU A 315 -5.90 -0.19 -52.78
#